data_AF-A0A968X197-F1
#
_entry.id   AF-A0A968X197-F1
#
_cell.length_a   1.000
_cell.length_b   1.000
_cell.length_c   1.000
_cell.angle_alpha   90.00
_cell.angle_beta   90.00
_cell.angle_gamma   90.00
#
_symmetry.space_group_name_H-M   'P 1'
#
loop_
_entity.id
_entity.type
_entity.pdbx_description
1 polymer ?
#
loop_
_entity_poly.entity_id
_entity_poly.type
_entity_poly.pdbx_seq_one_letter_code
_entity_poly.pdbx_strand_id
1 'polypeptide(L)' 'MFVSSELNEVLLNADRIMVMSKGKVAGVFSRDEATEEKLVSASSIGHSEHGTHKQVGA' A
#
# COMPACT_ATOMS: atom_id res chain seq x y z
N MET A 1 2.06 -5.37 17.15
CA MET A 1 1.90 -5.85 15.76
C MET A 1 0.50 -6.42 15.65
N PHE A 2 -0.37 -5.75 14.89
CA PHE A 2 -1.74 -6.17 14.64
C PHE A 2 -1.80 -6.83 13.26
N VAL A 3 -2.50 -7.94 13.13
CA VAL A 3 -2.72 -8.63 11.86
C VAL A 3 -4.21 -8.94 11.75
N SER A 4 -4.79 -8.56 10.63
CA SER A 4 -6.16 -8.90 10.28
C SER A 4 -6.22 -9.21 8.78
N SER A 5 -7.13 -10.11 8.42
CA SER A 5 -7.44 -10.41 7.03
C SER A 5 -8.54 -9.50 6.48
N GLU A 6 -9.24 -8.78 7.37
CA GLU A 6 -10.35 -7.89 7.03
C GLU A 6 -9.83 -6.45 6.89
N LEU A 7 -9.97 -5.86 5.70
CA LEU A 7 -9.46 -4.53 5.40
C LEU A 7 -10.07 -3.44 6.30
N ASN A 8 -11.33 -3.60 6.66
CA ASN A 8 -12.04 -2.66 7.56
C ASN A 8 -11.41 -2.62 8.95
N GLU A 9 -10.95 -3.76 9.48
CA GLU A 9 -10.28 -3.76 10.79
C GLU A 9 -8.92 -3.07 10.72
N VAL A 10 -8.19 -3.21 9.61
CA VAL A 10 -6.92 -2.51 9.38
C VAL A 10 -7.16 -1.00 9.33
N LEU A 11 -8.17 -0.54 8.58
CA LEU A 11 -8.52 0.88 8.48
C LEU A 11 -8.92 1.50 9.84
N LEU A 12 -9.64 0.74 10.69
CA LEU A 12 -10.09 1.23 11.98
C LEU A 12 -8.95 1.42 12.99
N ASN A 13 -7.97 0.50 12.98
CA ASN A 13 -6.95 0.40 14.02
C ASN A 13 -5.57 0.93 13.61
N ALA A 14 -5.30 1.15 12.32
CA ALA A 14 -4.00 1.60 11.86
C ALA A 14 -3.88 3.14 11.82
N ASP A 15 -2.80 3.67 12.39
CA ASP A 15 -2.43 5.08 12.25
C ASP A 15 -1.80 5.39 10.89
N ARG A 16 -1.06 4.40 10.35
CA ARG A 16 -0.37 4.48 9.06
C ARG A 16 -0.42 3.13 8.37
N ILE A 17 -0.71 3.15 7.08
CA ILE A 17 -0.89 1.96 6.26
C ILE A 17 0.12 2.00 5.11
N MET A 18 0.96 0.98 5.02
CA MET A 18 1.85 0.74 3.88
C MET A 18 1.29 -0.42 3.06
N VAL A 19 1.09 -0.18 1.76
CA VAL A 19 0.67 -1.22 0.82
C VAL A 19 1.88 -1.66 0.01
N MET A 20 2.10 -2.96 -0.06
CA MET A 20 3.14 -3.57 -0.90
C MET A 20 2.51 -4.42 -1.99
N SER A 21 3.13 -4.44 -3.16
CA SER A 21 2.74 -5.30 -4.28
C SER A 21 4.00 -5.75 -5.03
N LYS A 22 4.10 -7.05 -5.33
CA LYS A 22 5.30 -7.67 -5.95
C LYS A 22 6.63 -7.28 -5.28
N GLY A 23 6.66 -7.27 -3.94
CA GLY A 23 7.87 -6.95 -3.16
C GLY A 23 8.29 -5.48 -3.20
N LYS A 24 7.47 -4.59 -3.77
CA LYS A 24 7.71 -3.15 -3.79
C LYS A 24 6.64 -2.43 -2.98
N VAL A 25 7.01 -1.29 -2.40
CA VAL A 25 6.03 -0.38 -1.79
C VAL A 25 5.21 0.26 -2.91
N ALA A 26 3.91 0.03 -2.87
CA ALA A 26 2.94 0.56 -3.83
C ALA A 26 2.27 1.85 -3.33
N GLY A 27 2.23 2.06 -2.01
CA GLY A 27 1.72 3.30 -1.41
C GLY A 27 1.90 3.35 0.10
N VAL A 28 1.89 4.56 0.64
CA VAL A 28 1.87 4.83 2.09
C VAL A 28 0.80 5.87 2.35
N PHE A 29 -0.08 5.60 3.31
CA PHE A 29 -1.25 6.42 3.62
C PHE A 29 -1.29 6.71 5.12
N SER A 30 -1.63 7.95 5.47
CA SER A 30 -2.11 8.25 6.82
C SER A 30 -3.55 7.72 7.00
N ARG A 31 -3.99 7.61 8.25
CA ARG A 31 -5.36 7.20 8.58
C ARG A 31 -6.43 8.01 7.86
N ASP A 32 -6.26 9.33 7.75
CA ASP A 32 -7.23 10.23 7.12
C ASP A 32 -7.26 10.10 5.58
N GLU A 33 -6.17 9.64 4.98
CA GLU A 33 -6.05 9.46 3.54
C GLU A 33 -6.49 8.08 3.07
N ALA A 34 -6.47 7.10 3.97
CA ALA A 34 -6.70 5.70 3.67
C ALA A 34 -8.19 5.42 3.45
N THR A 35 -8.54 5.12 2.20
CA THR A 35 -9.85 4.59 1.82
C THR A 35 -9.68 3.19 1.26
N GLU A 36 -10.69 2.35 1.42
CA GLU A 36 -10.69 1.00 0.85
C GLU A 36 -10.32 1.01 -0.65
N GLU A 37 -10.94 1.91 -1.42
CA GLU A 37 -10.66 2.07 -2.85
C GLU A 37 -9.18 2.39 -3.15
N LYS A 38 -8.57 3.31 -2.38
CA LYS A 38 -7.15 3.64 -2.56
C LYS A 38 -6.23 2.48 -2.18
N LEU A 39 -6.56 1.73 -1.14
CA LEU A 39 -5.76 0.58 -0.70
C LEU A 39 -5.84 -0.58 -1.70
N VAL A 40 -7.03 -0.86 -2.23
CA VAL A 40 -7.24 -1.87 -3.29
C VAL A 40 -6.57 -1.44 -4.60
N SER A 41 -6.68 -0.16 -4.96
CA SER A 41 -5.96 0.37 -6.12
C SER A 41 -4.45 0.24 -5.95
N ALA A 42 -3.90 0.58 -4.78
CA ALA A 42 -2.47 0.44 -4.51
C ALA A 42 -2.01 -1.03 -4.56
N SER A 43 -2.81 -1.98 -4.06
CA SER A 43 -2.43 -3.41 -4.07
C SER A 43 -2.41 -3.99 -5.50
N SER A 44 -3.23 -3.44 -6.40
CA SER A 44 -3.31 -3.84 -7.80
C SER A 44 -2.25 -3.22 -8.72
N ILE A 45 -1.45 -2.23 -8.25
CA ILE A 45 -0.35 -1.64 -9.03
C ILE A 45 0.66 -2.69 -9.48
N GLY A 46 0.96 -3.72 -8.66
CA GLY A 46 1.84 -4.80 -9.10
C GLY A 46 1.27 -5.62 -10.27
N HIS A 47 -0.04 -5.61 -10.50
CA HIS A 47 -0.70 -6.29 -11.62
C HIS A 47 -0.73 -5.42 -12.89
N SER A 48 -0.40 -4.13 -12.80
CA SER A 48 -0.25 -3.20 -13.93
C SER A 48 1.24 -2.89 -14.15
N GLU A 49 1.81 -3.49 -15.20
CA GLU A 49 3.22 -3.34 -15.58
C GLU A 49 3.62 -1.87 -15.76
N HIS A 50 4.49 -1.32 -14.89
CA HIS A 50 5.39 -0.20 -15.23
C HIS A 50 6.68 -0.25 -14.39
N GLY A 51 7.81 -0.35 -15.07
CA GLY A 51 9.14 -0.29 -14.48
C GLY A 51 9.49 1.13 -14.03
N THR A 52 10.04 1.24 -12.82
CA THR A 52 10.81 2.42 -12.41
C THR A 52 12.17 1.94 -11.95
N HIS A 53 13.10 1.96 -12.90
CA HIS A 53 14.53 1.92 -12.67
C HIS A 53 14.90 3.26 -11.99
N LYS A 54 14.94 3.32 -10.65
CA LYS A 54 15.64 4.43 -9.98
C LYS A 54 17.11 4.02 -9.87
N GLN A 55 17.85 4.33 -10.93
CA GLN A 55 19.31 4.39 -10.93
C GLN A 55 19.72 5.41 -9.86
N VAL A 56 20.21 4.93 -8.72
CA VAL A 56 20.92 5.75 -7.75
C VAL A 56 22.34 5.86 -8.27
N GLY A 57 22.66 7.04 -8.82
CA GLY A 57 24.02 7.38 -9.21
C GLY A 57 24.94 7.46 -8.00
N ALA A 58 26.08 6.80 -8.12
CA ALA A 58 27.35 7.12 -7.51
C ALA A 58 28.44 6.63 -8.47
#